data_AF-A0A354EFV8-F1
#
_entry.id   AF-A0A354EFV8-F1
#
_cell.length_a   1.000
_cell.length_b   1.000
_cell.length_c   1.000
_cell.angle_alpha   90.00
_cell.angle_beta   90.00
_cell.angle_gamma   90.00
#
_symmetry.space_group_name_H-M   'P 1'
#
loop_
_entity.id
_entity.type
_entity.pdbx_description
1 polymer ?
#
loop_
_entity_poly.entity_id
_entity_poly.type
_entity_poly.pdbx_seq_one_letter_code
_entity_poly.pdbx_strand_id
1 'polypeptide(L)'
;MRETILFILSAPSGAGKTTILKKVMAVLPGLVFSVSHTTRPSRPGEVAGRDYHFVSREGFQAIREGTPPGFLEWAEVHGNLYGTGRAEVERQLQAGQDVILDIDVQGALQVQKAAAPVLIFIAPPSLTELESRLRRRGTESEDTIRLRLENARKELKFTDRYDYLIINDRLEEAIDSLRSIIVAERCRRRRSPDGLPVAGIC
;
A
#
# COMPACT_ATOMS: atom_id res chain seq x y z
N MET A 1 -19.95 -16.52 2.69
CA MET A 1 -19.02 -15.70 1.90
C MET A 1 -17.62 -15.79 2.48
N ARG A 2 -16.58 -15.76 1.65
CA ARG A 2 -15.18 -15.73 2.12
C ARG A 2 -14.92 -14.37 2.80
N GLU A 3 -14.21 -14.37 3.91
CA GLU A 3 -13.82 -13.13 4.60
C GLU A 3 -12.78 -12.41 3.74
N THR A 4 -12.99 -11.11 3.55
CA THR A 4 -12.11 -10.25 2.75
C THR A 4 -11.05 -9.63 3.64
N ILE A 5 -9.86 -9.42 3.07
CA ILE A 5 -8.70 -8.96 3.83
C ILE A 5 -8.21 -7.63 3.27
N LEU A 6 -7.93 -6.69 4.16
CA LEU A 6 -7.21 -5.46 3.85
C LEU A 6 -5.71 -5.71 3.99
N PHE A 7 -4.97 -5.58 2.89
CA PHE A 7 -3.51 -5.66 2.86
C PHE A 7 -2.93 -4.26 2.72
N ILE A 8 -1.80 -4.02 3.38
CA ILE A 8 -1.00 -2.82 3.21
C ILE A 8 0.38 -3.21 2.75
N LEU A 9 0.81 -2.62 1.65
CA LEU A 9 2.11 -2.82 1.06
C LEU A 9 2.93 -1.53 1.14
N SER A 10 3.95 -1.54 1.97
CA SER A 10 4.88 -0.43 2.13
C SER A 10 6.28 -0.81 1.66
N ALA A 11 7.03 0.16 1.16
CA ALA A 11 8.37 -0.05 0.66
C ALA A 11 9.08 1.29 0.49
N PRO A 12 10.41 1.35 0.67
CA PRO A 12 11.20 2.51 0.30
C PRO A 12 11.07 2.82 -1.19
N SER A 13 11.10 4.11 -1.51
CA SER A 13 11.12 4.55 -2.91
C SER A 13 12.27 3.88 -3.66
N GLY A 14 11.96 3.20 -4.78
CA GLY A 14 12.93 2.45 -5.59
C GLY A 14 13.04 0.96 -5.26
N ALA A 15 12.35 0.45 -4.23
CA ALA A 15 12.38 -0.97 -3.85
C ALA A 15 11.54 -1.89 -4.76
N GLY A 16 10.96 -1.40 -5.86
CA GLY A 16 10.27 -2.23 -6.87
C GLY A 16 8.83 -2.63 -6.56
N LYS A 17 8.22 -2.03 -5.52
CA LYS A 17 6.85 -2.32 -5.04
C LYS A 17 5.80 -2.37 -6.15
N THR A 18 5.68 -1.31 -6.95
CA THR A 18 4.65 -1.22 -8.01
C THR A 18 4.76 -2.36 -9.03
N THR A 19 5.98 -2.75 -9.39
CA THR A 19 6.22 -3.85 -10.33
C THR A 19 5.78 -5.19 -9.76
N ILE A 20 6.14 -5.46 -8.50
CA ILE A 20 5.74 -6.69 -7.78
C ILE A 20 4.22 -6.75 -7.67
N LEU A 21 3.61 -5.67 -7.19
CA LEU A 21 2.17 -5.59 -6.98
C LEU A 21 1.38 -5.82 -8.27
N LYS A 22 1.77 -5.17 -9.37
CA LYS A 22 1.13 -5.34 -10.69
C LYS A 22 1.18 -6.79 -11.16
N LYS A 23 2.33 -7.46 -11.01
CA LYS A 23 2.49 -8.86 -11.43
C LYS A 23 1.67 -9.81 -10.56
N VAL A 24 1.61 -9.59 -9.25
CA VAL A 24 0.79 -10.40 -8.34
C VAL A 24 -0.71 -10.23 -8.63
N MET A 25 -1.17 -9.00 -8.82
CA MET A 25 -2.58 -8.72 -9.13
C MET A 25 -3.04 -9.33 -10.46
N ALA A 26 -2.14 -9.46 -11.44
CA ALA A 26 -2.47 -10.08 -12.72
C ALA A 26 -2.78 -11.59 -12.61
N VAL A 27 -2.32 -12.25 -11.54
CA VAL A 27 -2.46 -13.70 -11.36
C VAL A 27 -3.31 -14.10 -10.15
N LEU A 28 -3.63 -13.16 -9.26
CA LEU A 28 -4.47 -13.40 -8.08
C LEU A 28 -5.88 -12.81 -8.26
N PRO A 29 -6.88 -13.63 -8.63
CA PRO A 29 -8.26 -13.17 -8.68
C PRO A 29 -8.72 -12.79 -7.26
N GLY A 30 -9.67 -11.86 -7.20
CA GLY A 30 -10.24 -11.41 -5.94
C GLY A 30 -9.38 -10.40 -5.18
N LEU A 31 -8.26 -9.92 -5.74
CA LEU A 31 -7.40 -8.90 -5.15
C LEU A 31 -7.51 -7.62 -5.97
N VAL A 32 -7.92 -6.52 -5.35
CA VAL A 32 -8.10 -5.22 -6.01
C VAL A 32 -7.22 -4.16 -5.37
N PHE A 33 -6.75 -3.23 -6.20
CA PHE A 33 -5.94 -2.10 -5.76
C PHE A 33 -6.84 -0.92 -5.38
N SER A 34 -6.57 -0.31 -4.22
CA SER A 34 -7.23 0.94 -3.86
C SER A 34 -6.54 2.13 -4.53
N VAL A 35 -7.31 2.86 -5.35
CA VAL A 35 -6.83 4.08 -6.02
C VAL A 35 -6.93 5.24 -5.03
N SER A 36 -5.80 5.84 -4.68
CA SER A 36 -5.76 6.97 -3.74
C SER A 36 -6.29 8.27 -4.38
N HIS A 37 -6.72 9.19 -3.53
CA HIS A 37 -7.00 10.58 -3.90
C HIS A 37 -5.71 11.40 -3.82
N THR A 38 -5.56 12.38 -4.69
CA THR A 38 -4.46 13.34 -4.58
C THR A 38 -4.83 14.74 -5.04
N THR A 39 -4.23 15.75 -4.40
CA THR A 39 -4.31 17.15 -4.86
C THR A 39 -3.24 17.51 -5.88
N ARG A 40 -2.32 16.59 -6.18
CA ARG A 40 -1.32 16.79 -7.21
C ARG A 40 -2.01 16.85 -8.58
N PRO A 41 -1.62 17.76 -9.48
CA PRO A 41 -2.05 17.71 -10.87
C PRO A 41 -1.69 16.38 -11.54
N SER A 42 -2.54 15.90 -12.43
CA SER A 42 -2.23 14.71 -13.23
C SER A 42 -1.01 14.95 -14.11
N ARG A 43 -0.17 13.92 -14.27
CA ARG A 43 0.95 13.91 -15.22
C ARG A 43 0.48 13.42 -16.58
N PRO A 44 1.19 13.74 -17.67
CA PRO A 44 0.92 13.17 -18.99
C PRO A 44 0.87 11.63 -18.93
N GLY A 45 -0.27 11.05 -19.35
CA GLY A 45 -0.50 9.60 -19.37
C GLY A 45 -1.20 9.02 -18.14
N GLU A 46 -1.34 9.78 -17.05
CA GLU A 46 -2.16 9.37 -15.90
C GLU A 46 -3.66 9.53 -16.20
N VAL A 47 -4.46 8.58 -15.74
CA VAL A 47 -5.91 8.50 -15.97
C VAL A 47 -6.63 8.58 -14.62
N ALA A 48 -7.60 9.49 -14.53
CA ALA A 48 -8.42 9.67 -13.33
C ALA A 48 -9.22 8.39 -13.01
N GLY A 49 -9.22 7.99 -11.74
CA GLY A 49 -9.89 6.78 -11.26
C GLY A 49 -9.15 5.47 -11.57
N ARG A 50 -8.01 5.54 -12.28
CA ARG A 50 -7.10 4.40 -12.48
C ARG A 50 -5.79 4.61 -11.73
N ASP A 51 -5.15 5.76 -11.96
CA ASP A 51 -3.86 6.08 -11.34
C ASP A 51 -4.09 6.82 -10.01
N TYR A 52 -4.95 7.84 -10.02
CA TYR A 52 -5.42 8.54 -8.83
C TYR A 52 -6.83 9.11 -9.04
N HIS A 53 -7.53 9.40 -7.95
CA HIS A 53 -8.63 10.38 -7.95
C HIS A 53 -8.04 11.77 -7.77
N PHE A 54 -7.89 12.51 -8.87
CA PHE A 54 -7.39 13.88 -8.85
C PHE A 54 -8.48 14.82 -8.35
N VAL A 55 -8.24 15.50 -7.24
CA VAL A 55 -9.19 16.40 -6.58
C VAL A 55 -8.55 17.75 -6.26
N SER A 56 -9.35 18.82 -6.09
CA SER A 56 -8.80 20.07 -5.56
C SER A 56 -8.45 19.93 -4.07
N ARG A 57 -7.69 20.89 -3.53
CA ARG A 57 -7.34 20.88 -2.11
C ARG A 57 -8.57 21.04 -1.22
N GLU A 58 -9.51 21.87 -1.64
CA GLU A 58 -10.81 22.07 -0.98
C GLU A 58 -11.65 20.79 -1.04
N GLY A 59 -11.68 20.12 -2.20
CA GLY A 59 -12.36 18.82 -2.34
C GLY A 59 -11.75 17.74 -1.46
N PHE A 60 -10.42 17.70 -1.35
CA PHE A 60 -9.72 16.78 -0.45
C PHE A 60 -10.10 17.07 1.02
N GLN A 61 -10.11 18.33 1.43
CA GLN A 61 -10.49 18.73 2.79
C GLN A 61 -11.94 18.36 3.10
N ALA A 62 -12.86 18.57 2.17
CA ALA A 62 -14.26 18.19 2.32
C ALA A 62 -14.43 16.68 2.54
N ILE A 63 -13.70 15.83 1.80
CA ILE A 63 -13.71 14.37 2.02
C ILE A 63 -13.15 14.04 3.40
N ARG A 64 -12.02 14.65 3.77
CA ARG A 64 -11.34 14.41 5.06
C ARG A 64 -12.25 14.74 6.25
N GLU A 65 -13.00 15.84 6.16
CA GLU A 65 -13.84 16.38 7.24
C GLU A 65 -15.25 15.75 7.29
N GLY A 66 -15.53 14.78 6.41
CA GLY A 66 -16.75 13.99 6.49
C GLY A 66 -16.95 13.32 7.87
N THR A 67 -18.20 12.96 8.17
CA THR A 67 -18.53 12.21 9.40
C THR A 67 -19.24 10.90 9.03
N PRO A 68 -18.60 9.72 9.19
CA PRO A 68 -17.23 9.52 9.67
C PRO A 68 -16.17 10.08 8.70
N PRO A 69 -14.91 10.26 9.15
CA PRO A 69 -13.83 10.74 8.28
C PRO A 69 -13.72 9.94 6.98
N GLY A 70 -13.73 10.63 5.84
CA GLY A 70 -13.82 10.01 4.52
C GLY A 70 -12.55 9.29 4.07
N PHE A 71 -11.43 9.46 4.77
CA PHE A 71 -10.17 8.76 4.51
C PHE A 71 -9.81 7.79 5.63
N LEU A 72 -9.25 6.63 5.26
CA LEU A 72 -8.63 5.69 6.21
C LEU A 72 -7.26 6.20 6.68
N GLU A 73 -6.53 6.85 5.77
CA GLU A 73 -5.27 7.52 6.03
C GLU A 73 -5.14 8.69 5.05
N TRP A 74 -4.36 9.68 5.45
CA TRP A 74 -3.88 10.70 4.53
C TRP A 74 -2.54 11.26 4.97
N ALA A 75 -1.80 11.84 4.03
CA ALA A 75 -0.53 12.50 4.27
C ALA A 75 -0.30 13.65 3.28
N GLU A 76 0.55 14.61 3.68
CA GLU A 76 1.07 15.63 2.78
C GLU A 76 2.50 15.25 2.35
N VAL A 77 2.69 15.08 1.04
CA VAL A 77 3.95 14.67 0.44
C VAL A 77 4.33 15.69 -0.63
N HIS A 78 5.46 16.37 -0.42
CA HIS A 78 5.96 17.43 -1.30
C HIS A 78 4.89 18.50 -1.64
N GLY A 79 4.15 18.95 -0.63
CA GLY A 79 3.11 19.99 -0.75
C GLY A 79 1.79 19.53 -1.38
N ASN A 80 1.65 18.23 -1.68
CA ASN A 80 0.42 17.64 -2.21
C ASN A 80 -0.18 16.67 -1.20
N LEU A 81 -1.50 16.68 -1.06
CA LEU A 81 -2.21 15.74 -0.19
C LEU A 81 -2.47 14.44 -0.94
N TYR A 82 -2.39 13.33 -0.21
CA TYR A 82 -2.73 11.99 -0.66
C TYR A 82 -3.59 11.33 0.40
N GLY A 83 -4.58 10.53 0.00
CA GLY A 83 -5.41 9.81 0.96
C GLY A 83 -6.17 8.63 0.37
N THR A 84 -6.35 7.60 1.20
CA THR A 84 -7.08 6.38 0.84
C THR A 84 -8.56 6.51 1.23
N GLY A 85 -9.45 6.53 0.23
CA GLY A 85 -10.88 6.72 0.42
C GLY A 85 -11.51 5.57 1.19
N ARG A 86 -12.12 5.85 2.35
CA ARG A 86 -12.74 4.87 3.22
C ARG A 86 -13.88 4.12 2.54
N ALA A 87 -14.85 4.86 2.01
CA ALA A 87 -16.04 4.28 1.41
C ALA A 87 -15.72 3.35 0.23
N GLU A 88 -14.66 3.67 -0.54
CA GLU A 88 -14.22 2.82 -1.65
C GLU A 88 -13.68 1.48 -1.16
N VAL A 89 -12.77 1.53 -0.17
CA VAL A 89 -12.18 0.33 0.43
C VAL A 89 -13.25 -0.54 1.07
N GLU A 90 -14.14 0.06 1.86
CA GLU A 90 -15.24 -0.67 2.53
C GLU A 90 -16.18 -1.31 1.51
N ARG A 91 -16.53 -0.61 0.43
CA ARG A 91 -17.38 -1.15 -0.65
C ARG A 91 -16.73 -2.35 -1.34
N GLN A 92 -15.42 -2.28 -1.63
CA GLN A 92 -14.70 -3.39 -2.28
C GLN A 92 -14.61 -4.62 -1.36
N LEU A 93 -14.32 -4.41 -0.08
CA LEU A 93 -14.31 -5.47 0.93
C LEU A 93 -15.70 -6.12 1.08
N GLN A 94 -16.77 -5.33 1.08
CA GLN A 94 -18.15 -5.83 1.12
C GLN A 94 -18.57 -6.58 -0.15
N ALA A 95 -17.97 -6.24 -1.30
CA ALA A 95 -18.16 -6.95 -2.56
C ALA A 95 -17.40 -8.29 -2.65
N GLY A 96 -16.79 -8.75 -1.55
CA GLY A 96 -16.08 -10.03 -1.51
C GLY A 96 -14.68 -9.99 -2.13
N GLN A 97 -14.11 -8.80 -2.33
CA GLN A 97 -12.73 -8.62 -2.82
C GLN A 97 -11.78 -8.32 -1.66
N ASP A 98 -10.57 -8.88 -1.69
CA ASP A 98 -9.47 -8.40 -0.87
C ASP A 98 -8.96 -7.07 -1.45
N VAL A 99 -8.61 -6.13 -0.58
CA VAL A 99 -8.11 -4.81 -0.99
C VAL A 99 -6.65 -4.69 -0.61
N ILE A 100 -5.81 -4.16 -1.50
CA ILE A 100 -4.41 -3.84 -1.21
C ILE A 100 -4.13 -2.35 -1.38
N LEU A 101 -3.53 -1.76 -0.34
CA LEU A 101 -3.12 -0.36 -0.29
C LEU A 101 -1.61 -0.26 -0.55
N ASP A 102 -1.20 0.60 -1.48
CA ASP A 102 0.19 1.01 -1.67
C ASP A 102 0.40 2.36 -0.96
N ILE A 103 0.83 2.30 0.30
CA ILE A 103 1.03 3.48 1.15
C ILE A 103 2.36 3.39 1.90
N ASP A 104 2.83 4.53 2.42
CA ASP A 104 4.05 4.58 3.22
C ASP A 104 3.80 4.07 4.66
N VAL A 105 4.87 4.08 5.46
CA VAL A 105 4.81 3.64 6.85
C VAL A 105 3.87 4.50 7.69
N GLN A 106 3.80 5.81 7.45
CA GLN A 106 2.92 6.69 8.21
C GLN A 106 1.45 6.37 7.91
N GLY A 107 1.11 6.16 6.65
CA GLY A 107 -0.22 5.72 6.23
C GLY A 107 -0.57 4.36 6.85
N ALA A 108 0.34 3.39 6.81
CA ALA A 108 0.12 2.07 7.40
C ALA A 108 -0.26 2.14 8.89
N LEU A 109 0.42 2.98 9.65
CA LEU A 109 0.15 3.21 11.08
C LEU A 109 -1.17 3.95 11.33
N GLN A 110 -1.64 4.78 10.40
CA GLN A 110 -2.97 5.40 10.49
C GLN A 110 -4.07 4.35 10.27
N VAL A 111 -3.93 3.51 9.23
CA VAL A 111 -4.92 2.48 8.92
C VAL A 111 -5.02 1.43 10.03
N GLN A 112 -3.90 1.05 10.66
CA GLN A 112 -3.91 0.13 11.81
C GLN A 112 -4.76 0.60 13.00
N LYS A 113 -5.02 1.91 13.13
CA LYS A 113 -5.90 2.45 14.18
C LYS A 113 -7.38 2.34 13.82
N ALA A 114 -7.69 2.23 12.53
CA ALA A 114 -9.05 2.22 11.99
C ALA A 114 -9.52 0.84 11.53
N ALA A 115 -8.60 -0.10 11.31
CA ALA A 115 -8.86 -1.46 10.85
C ALA A 115 -7.74 -2.41 11.32
N ALA A 116 -7.91 -3.71 11.11
CA ALA A 116 -6.88 -4.73 11.34
C ALA A 116 -6.29 -5.27 10.01
N PRO A 117 -5.48 -4.47 9.29
CA PRO A 117 -4.89 -4.90 8.03
C PRO A 117 -3.77 -5.91 8.25
N VAL A 118 -3.45 -6.68 7.20
CA VAL A 118 -2.18 -7.42 7.12
C VAL A 118 -1.12 -6.50 6.54
N LEU A 119 -0.06 -6.26 7.30
CA LEU A 119 1.04 -5.39 6.93
C LEU A 119 2.18 -6.17 6.26
N ILE A 120 2.54 -5.76 5.04
CA ILE A 120 3.65 -6.34 4.27
C ILE A 120 4.64 -5.24 3.89
N PHE A 121 5.91 -5.42 4.25
CA PHE A 121 6.98 -4.50 3.88
C PHE A 121 7.88 -5.12 2.81
N ILE A 122 8.19 -4.38 1.74
CA ILE A 122 9.20 -4.77 0.74
C ILE A 122 10.46 -3.94 0.98
N ALA A 123 11.56 -4.61 1.31
CA ALA A 123 12.87 -3.98 1.50
C ALA A 123 13.81 -4.31 0.34
N PRO A 124 14.75 -3.40 -0.01
CA PRO A 124 15.89 -3.76 -0.84
C PRO A 124 16.83 -4.71 -0.08
N PRO A 125 17.70 -5.49 -0.76
CA PRO A 125 18.66 -6.36 -0.08
C PRO A 125 19.70 -5.57 0.72
N SER A 126 20.00 -4.35 0.28
CA SER A 126 20.82 -3.40 1.04
C SER A 126 20.52 -1.95 0.61
N LEU A 127 20.95 -0.99 1.43
CA LEU A 127 20.89 0.43 1.06
C LEU A 127 21.82 0.77 -0.12
N THR A 128 22.96 0.07 -0.24
CA THR A 128 23.88 0.21 -1.37
C THR A 128 23.23 -0.23 -2.67
N GLU A 129 22.50 -1.34 -2.65
CA GLU A 129 21.74 -1.80 -3.82
C GLU A 129 20.59 -0.85 -4.16
N LEU A 130 19.90 -0.31 -3.15
CA LEU A 130 18.88 0.72 -3.37
C LEU A 130 19.48 1.96 -4.05
N GLU A 131 20.64 2.44 -3.58
CA GLU A 131 21.36 3.55 -4.18
C GLU A 131 21.73 3.27 -5.63
N SER A 132 22.29 2.08 -5.90
CA SER A 132 22.62 1.62 -7.26
C SER A 132 21.41 1.66 -8.19
N ARG A 133 20.24 1.19 -7.71
CA ARG A 133 18.98 1.21 -8.46
C ARG A 133 18.47 2.63 -8.74
N LEU A 134 18.54 3.53 -7.76
CA LEU A 134 18.15 4.94 -7.93
C LEU A 134 19.05 5.64 -8.95
N ARG A 135 20.38 5.47 -8.83
CA ARG A 135 21.37 6.04 -9.75
C ARG A 135 21.18 5.53 -11.18
N ARG A 136 20.94 4.22 -11.36
CA ARG A 136 20.76 3.61 -12.69
C ARG A 136 19.55 4.16 -13.45
N ARG A 137 18.52 4.64 -12.76
CA ARG A 137 17.36 5.27 -13.42
C ARG A 137 17.75 6.58 -14.11
N GLY A 138 18.78 7.29 -13.62
CA GLY A 138 19.34 8.47 -14.28
C GLY A 138 18.42 9.69 -14.34
N THR A 139 17.24 9.66 -13.70
CA THR A 139 16.22 10.71 -13.77
C THR A 139 16.26 11.69 -12.59
N GLU A 140 17.18 11.50 -11.64
CA GLU A 140 17.16 12.17 -10.34
C GLU A 140 18.48 12.88 -10.04
N SER A 141 18.42 14.02 -9.37
CA SER A 141 19.62 14.74 -8.91
C SER A 141 20.26 14.06 -7.70
N GLU A 142 21.55 14.32 -7.45
CA GLU A 142 22.26 13.80 -6.26
C GLU A 142 21.55 14.13 -4.94
N ASP A 143 21.02 15.35 -4.81
CA ASP A 143 20.27 15.77 -3.62
C ASP A 143 18.98 14.95 -3.44
N THR A 144 18.31 14.62 -4.54
CA THR A 144 17.10 13.79 -4.52
C THR A 144 17.43 12.35 -4.12
N ILE A 145 18.53 11.80 -4.65
CA ILE A 145 19.01 10.45 -4.30
C ILE A 145 19.36 10.39 -2.81
N ARG A 146 20.09 11.38 -2.29
CA ARG A 146 20.46 11.45 -0.86
C ARG A 146 19.22 11.51 0.03
N LEU A 147 18.25 12.36 -0.31
CA LEU A 147 16.99 12.48 0.43
C LEU A 147 16.22 11.15 0.44
N ARG A 148 16.14 10.46 -0.70
CA ARG A 148 15.46 9.16 -0.80
C ARG A 148 16.15 8.08 0.02
N LEU A 149 17.48 8.04 0.04
CA LEU A 149 18.24 7.10 0.86
C LEU A 149 18.08 7.38 2.36
N GLU A 150 18.00 8.65 2.76
CA GLU A 150 17.71 9.02 4.15
C GLU A 150 16.30 8.59 4.56
N ASN A 151 15.30 8.83 3.70
CA ASN A 151 13.93 8.38 3.94
C ASN A 151 13.85 6.85 4.01
N ALA A 152 14.51 6.14 3.10
CA ALA A 152 14.60 4.68 3.13
C ALA A 152 15.18 4.16 4.46
N ARG A 153 16.25 4.80 4.97
CA ARG A 153 16.82 4.46 6.29
C ARG A 153 15.82 4.66 7.42
N LYS A 154 14.99 5.70 7.37
CA LYS A 154 13.95 5.96 8.38
C LYS A 154 12.84 4.93 8.29
N GLU A 155 12.34 4.64 7.10
CA GLU A 155 11.26 3.66 6.87
C GLU A 155 11.67 2.24 7.28
N LEU A 156 12.91 1.83 6.99
CA LEU A 156 13.41 0.50 7.37
C LEU A 156 13.41 0.24 8.88
N LYS A 157 13.46 1.30 9.71
CA LYS A 157 13.38 1.17 11.18
C LYS A 157 12.02 0.71 11.68
N PHE A 158 10.98 0.78 10.84
CA PHE A 158 9.62 0.39 11.19
C PHE A 158 9.26 -1.02 10.71
N THR A 159 10.22 -1.76 10.14
CA THR A 159 9.98 -3.12 9.63
C THR A 159 9.55 -4.09 10.72
N ASP A 160 9.91 -3.83 11.98
CA ASP A 160 9.46 -4.56 13.17
C ASP A 160 7.95 -4.46 13.43
N ARG A 161 7.27 -3.48 12.83
CA ARG A 161 5.81 -3.31 12.94
C ARG A 161 5.01 -4.06 11.88
N TYR A 162 5.67 -4.70 10.93
CA TYR A 162 5.01 -5.39 9.82
C TYR A 162 4.89 -6.89 10.10
N ASP A 163 3.78 -7.49 9.67
CA ASP A 163 3.56 -8.93 9.82
C ASP A 163 4.52 -9.73 8.93
N TYR A 164 4.87 -9.18 7.77
CA TYR A 164 5.74 -9.82 6.78
C TYR A 164 6.78 -8.84 6.23
N LEU A 165 8.02 -9.32 6.07
CA LEU A 165 9.11 -8.63 5.39
C LEU A 165 9.56 -9.43 4.16
N ILE A 166 9.50 -8.81 2.98
CA ILE A 166 9.96 -9.39 1.72
C ILE A 166 11.23 -8.66 1.28
N ILE A 167 12.32 -9.40 1.07
CA ILE A 167 13.55 -8.86 0.51
C ILE A 167 13.50 -8.94 -1.02
N ASN A 168 13.47 -7.79 -1.69
CA ASN A 168 13.46 -7.72 -3.15
C ASN A 168 14.88 -7.68 -3.73
N ASP A 169 15.60 -8.80 -3.56
CA ASP A 169 16.85 -9.05 -4.26
C ASP A 169 16.59 -9.52 -5.70
N ARG A 170 15.77 -10.58 -5.82
CA ARG A 170 15.32 -11.14 -7.10
C ARG A 170 13.82 -10.91 -7.28
N LEU A 171 13.46 -10.24 -8.37
CA LEU A 171 12.09 -9.80 -8.63
C LEU A 171 11.07 -10.95 -8.56
N GLU A 172 11.34 -12.07 -9.22
CA GLU A 172 10.43 -13.21 -9.29
C GLU A 172 10.23 -13.89 -7.92
N GLU A 173 11.27 -13.96 -7.09
CA GLU A 173 11.14 -14.48 -5.71
C GLU A 173 10.29 -13.55 -4.83
N ALA A 174 10.43 -12.24 -4.99
CA ALA A 174 9.61 -11.26 -4.27
C ALA A 174 8.13 -11.31 -4.69
N ILE A 175 7.85 -11.59 -5.97
CA ILE A 175 6.49 -11.82 -6.50
C ILE A 175 5.90 -13.08 -5.90
N ASP A 176 6.64 -14.18 -5.92
CA ASP A 176 6.18 -15.45 -5.34
C ASP A 176 5.96 -15.34 -3.84
N SER A 177 6.81 -14.58 -3.14
CA SER A 177 6.66 -14.30 -1.71
C SER A 177 5.38 -13.53 -1.41
N LEU A 178 5.14 -12.40 -2.11
CA LEU A 178 3.92 -11.61 -1.91
C LEU A 178 2.67 -12.42 -2.22
N ARG A 179 2.69 -13.17 -3.34
CA ARG A 179 1.60 -14.07 -3.72
C ARG A 179 1.33 -15.11 -2.63
N SER A 180 2.38 -15.73 -2.11
CA SER A 180 2.27 -16.78 -1.09
C SER A 180 1.71 -16.24 0.22
N ILE A 181 2.13 -15.05 0.66
CA ILE A 181 1.59 -14.38 1.85
C ILE A 181 0.09 -14.13 1.69
N ILE A 182 -0.32 -13.56 0.55
CA ILE A 182 -1.74 -13.29 0.29
C ILE A 182 -2.52 -14.60 0.33
N VAL A 183 -2.09 -15.64 -0.39
CA VAL A 183 -2.77 -16.95 -0.38
C VAL A 183 -2.82 -17.56 1.02
N ALA A 184 -1.73 -17.48 1.79
CA ALA A 184 -1.70 -17.99 3.16
C ALA A 184 -2.70 -17.27 4.07
N GLU A 185 -2.78 -15.93 3.99
CA GLU A 185 -3.75 -15.15 4.76
C GLU A 185 -5.20 -15.47 4.38
N ARG A 186 -5.47 -15.77 3.10
CA ARG A 186 -6.77 -16.25 2.63
C ARG A 186 -7.15 -17.62 3.22
N CYS A 187 -6.15 -18.44 3.55
CA CYS A 187 -6.31 -19.75 4.17
C CYS A 187 -6.24 -19.70 5.70
N ARG A 188 -5.88 -18.56 6.29
CA ARG A 188 -5.78 -18.41 7.74
C ARG A 188 -7.13 -18.70 8.37
N ARG A 189 -7.13 -19.51 9.43
CA ARG A 189 -8.36 -19.91 10.12
C ARG A 189 -9.01 -18.69 10.79
N ARG A 190 -9.96 -18.08 10.10
CA ARG A 190 -10.79 -16.97 10.61
C ARG A 190 -12.25 -17.37 10.82
N ARG A 191 -12.53 -18.68 10.83
CA ARG A 191 -13.85 -19.25 11.13
C ARG A 191 -13.83 -20.14 12.36
N SER A 192 -14.91 -20.09 13.14
CA SER A 192 -15.19 -21.04 14.21
C SER A 192 -15.35 -22.46 13.63
N PRO A 193 -15.26 -23.52 14.46
CA PRO A 193 -15.59 -24.89 14.04
C PRO A 193 -16.96 -25.01 13.35
N ASP A 194 -17.90 -24.14 13.68
CA ASP A 194 -19.27 -24.09 13.15
C ASP A 194 -19.38 -23.25 11.85
N GLY A 195 -18.25 -22.76 11.33
CA GLY A 195 -18.19 -22.02 10.07
C GLY A 195 -18.57 -20.54 10.16
N LEU A 196 -18.81 -20.00 11.37
CA LEU A 196 -19.08 -18.59 11.59
C LEU A 196 -17.78 -17.76 11.55
N PRO A 197 -17.81 -16.49 11.11
CA PRO A 197 -16.66 -15.59 11.27
C PRO A 197 -16.24 -15.52 12.75
N VAL A 198 -14.94 -15.61 13.04
CA VAL A 198 -14.43 -15.41 14.41
C VAL A 198 -14.59 -13.93 14.74
N ALA A 199 -15.41 -13.63 15.76
CA ALA A 199 -15.69 -12.25 16.17
C ALA A 199 -14.40 -11.51 16.57
N GLY A 200 -14.17 -10.32 16.00
CA GLY A 200 -13.04 -9.45 16.36
C GLY A 200 -12.29 -8.77 15.19
N ILE A 201 -12.71 -8.96 13.94
CA ILE A 201 -12.11 -8.32 12.75
C ILE A 201 -13.18 -7.57 11.92
N CYS A 202 -14.13 -6.92 12.60
CA CYS A 202 -15.06 -5.97 11.97
C CYS A 202 -14.57 -4.55 12.17
#